data_AF-A0A9D7BKQ5-F1
#
_entry.id   AF-A0A9D7BKQ5-F1
#
_cell.length_a   1.000
_cell.length_b   1.000
_cell.length_c   1.000
_cell.angle_alpha   90.00
_cell.angle_beta   90.00
_cell.angle_gamma   90.00
#
_symmetry.space_group_name_H-M   'P 1'
#
loop_
_entity.id
_entity.type
_entity.pdbx_description
1 polymer ?
#
loop_
_entity_poly.entity_id
_entity_poly.type
_entity_poly.pdbx_seq_one_letter_code
_entity_poly.pdbx_strand_id
1 'polypeptide(L)' 'MNRLKVFMVMPFSNKVSNDNYSHSIRPICEEFDLEIRRADEIFGTSPIYDDIINEIQNASIIIVDISKKSKCVL' A
#
# COMPACT_ATOMS: atom_id res chain seq x y z
N MET A 1 -9.36 -20.04 3.40
CA MET A 1 -9.01 -19.56 2.05
C MET A 1 -7.92 -18.52 2.23
N ASN A 2 -6.87 -18.53 1.40
CA ASN A 2 -5.77 -17.57 1.51
C ASN A 2 -6.17 -16.31 0.75
N ARG A 3 -6.25 -15.15 1.42
CA ARG A 3 -6.57 -13.87 0.76
C ARG A 3 -5.36 -13.43 -0.04
N LEU A 4 -5.59 -12.89 -1.24
CA LEU A 4 -4.48 -12.34 -2.04
C LEU A 4 -4.01 -11.03 -1.40
N LYS A 5 -2.69 -10.86 -1.30
CA LYS A 5 -2.08 -9.69 -0.70
C LYS A 5 -1.91 -8.57 -1.72
N VAL A 6 -2.30 -7.37 -1.34
CA VAL A 6 -2.15 -6.14 -2.12
C VAL A 6 -1.25 -5.20 -1.34
N PHE A 7 -0.14 -4.79 -1.94
CA PHE A 7 0.75 -3.81 -1.36
C PHE A 7 0.60 -2.47 -2.06
N MET A 8 0.43 -1.39 -1.29
CA MET A 8 0.19 -0.06 -1.84
C MET A 8 1.25 0.96 -1.39
N VAL A 9 1.78 1.68 -2.38
CA VAL A 9 2.72 2.80 -2.19
C VAL A 9 2.10 4.08 -2.73
N MET A 10 2.06 5.13 -1.90
CA MET A 10 1.44 6.41 -2.24
C MET A 10 2.01 7.56 -1.39
N PRO A 11 1.86 8.83 -1.82
CA PRO A 11 2.28 9.97 -1.01
C PRO A 11 1.46 10.10 0.29
N PHE A 12 2.11 9.95 1.45
CA PHE A 12 1.44 9.92 2.76
C PHE A 12 0.78 11.25 3.17
N SER A 13 1.41 12.38 2.84
CA SER A 13 0.94 13.71 3.21
C SER A 13 -0.04 14.33 2.20
N ASN A 14 -0.46 13.59 1.18
CA ASN A 14 -1.35 14.09 0.15
C ASN A 14 -2.81 13.75 0.46
N LYS A 15 -3.66 14.77 0.64
CA LYS A 15 -5.09 14.60 0.91
C LYS A 15 -5.80 13.83 -0.20
N VAL A 16 -5.57 14.14 -1.47
CA VAL A 16 -6.21 13.46 -2.61
C VAL A 16 -5.83 11.99 -2.64
N SER A 17 -4.55 11.68 -2.43
CA SER A 17 -4.09 10.28 -2.37
C SER A 17 -4.75 9.55 -1.19
N ASN A 18 -4.81 10.18 0.00
CA ASN A 18 -5.48 9.61 1.17
C ASN A 18 -6.98 9.38 0.95
N ASP A 19 -7.68 10.35 0.38
CA ASP A 19 -9.10 10.25 0.05
C ASP A 19 -9.33 9.08 -0.95
N ASN A 20 -8.48 8.96 -1.98
CA ASN A 20 -8.56 7.86 -2.95
C ASN A 20 -8.36 6.49 -2.26
N TYR A 21 -7.42 6.41 -1.33
CA TYR A 21 -7.18 5.18 -0.56
C TYR A 21 -8.39 4.82 0.30
N SER A 22 -8.90 5.74 1.10
CA SER A 22 -9.97 5.48 2.06
C SER A 22 -11.34 5.30 1.43
N HIS A 23 -11.64 6.03 0.35
CA HIS A 23 -12.98 6.03 -0.25
C HIS A 23 -13.13 5.10 -1.45
N SER A 24 -12.02 4.71 -2.10
CA SER A 24 -12.09 3.92 -3.33
C SER A 24 -11.28 2.64 -3.24
N ILE A 25 -9.96 2.74 -3.02
CA ILE A 25 -9.06 1.59 -3.19
C ILE A 25 -9.30 0.53 -2.11
N ARG A 26 -9.32 0.93 -0.84
CA ARG A 26 -9.52 -0.01 0.27
C ARG A 26 -10.90 -0.67 0.23
N PRO A 27 -12.03 0.06 0.05
CA PRO A 27 -13.34 -0.56 -0.09
C PRO A 27 -13.41 -1.59 -1.23
N ILE A 28 -12.81 -1.30 -2.39
CA ILE A 28 -12.77 -2.23 -3.52
C ILE A 28 -11.96 -3.48 -3.15
N CYS A 29 -10.78 -3.32 -2.53
CA CYS A 29 -10.01 -4.49 -2.08
C CYS A 29 -10.80 -5.36 -1.09
N GLU A 30 -11.52 -4.76 -0.15
CA GLU A 30 -12.37 -5.48 0.80
C GLU A 30 -13.52 -6.21 0.09
N GLU A 31 -14.16 -5.59 -0.92
CA GLU A 31 -15.22 -6.20 -1.74
C GLU A 31 -14.74 -7.46 -2.49
N PHE A 32 -13.50 -7.45 -2.97
CA PHE A 32 -12.89 -8.57 -3.70
C PHE A 32 -12.16 -9.59 -2.79
N ASP A 33 -12.37 -9.52 -1.47
CA ASP A 33 -11.69 -10.36 -0.47
C ASP A 33 -10.15 -10.30 -0.53
N LEU A 34 -9.61 -9.12 -0.85
CA LEU A 34 -8.18 -8.84 -0.91
C LEU A 34 -7.67 -8.24 0.40
N GLU A 35 -6.47 -8.64 0.83
CA GLU A 35 -5.80 -8.05 1.98
C GLU A 35 -4.87 -6.92 1.51
N ILE A 36 -5.29 -5.68 1.67
CA ILE A 36 -4.48 -4.50 1.32
C ILE A 36 -3.67 -3.98 2.50
N ARG A 37 -2.41 -3.63 2.26
CA ARG A 37 -1.53 -2.95 3.21
C ARG A 37 -0.81 -1.79 2.55
N ARG A 38 -0.82 -0.63 3.20
CA ARG A 38 -0.11 0.58 2.74
C ARG A 38 1.28 0.66 3.37
N ALA A 39 2.24 1.23 2.65
CA ALA A 39 3.64 1.32 3.08
C ALA A 39 3.86 2.01 4.44
N ASP A 40 3.10 3.05 4.78
CA ASP A 40 3.16 3.75 6.08
C ASP A 40 2.32 3.11 7.19
N GLU A 41 1.56 2.04 6.89
CA GLU A 41 0.89 1.23 7.91
C GLU A 41 1.83 0.16 8.49
N ILE A 42 3.05 0.06 7.96
CA ILE A 42 4.08 -0.86 8.44
C ILE A 42 4.82 -0.21 9.60
N PHE A 43 4.50 -0.67 10.82
CA PHE A 43 5.16 -0.26 12.05
C PHE A 43 6.05 -1.41 12.55
N GLY A 44 7.22 -1.57 11.94
CA GLY A 44 8.23 -2.56 12.31
C GLY A 44 9.36 -1.99 13.18
N THR A 45 10.03 -2.84 13.95
CA THR A 45 11.34 -2.53 14.55
C THR A 45 12.50 -2.82 13.61
N SER A 46 12.23 -3.50 12.49
CA SER A 46 13.14 -3.77 11.38
C SER A 46 13.44 -2.50 10.58
N PRO A 47 14.57 -2.45 9.85
CA PRO A 47 14.77 -1.41 8.85
C PRO A 47 13.60 -1.40 7.87
N ILE A 48 13.00 -0.22 7.66
CA ILE A 48 11.82 -0.07 6.78
C ILE A 48 12.04 -0.65 5.38
N TYR A 49 13.28 -0.65 4.90
CA TYR A 49 13.66 -1.23 3.61
C TYR A 49 13.34 -2.73 3.53
N ASP A 50 13.72 -3.51 4.53
CA ASP A 50 13.50 -4.97 4.52
C ASP A 50 12.00 -5.29 4.55
N ASP A 51 11.23 -4.52 5.32
CA ASP A 51 9.78 -4.69 5.37
C ASP A 51 9.12 -4.37 4.02
N ILE A 52 9.54 -3.30 3.35
CA ILE A 52 9.04 -2.93 2.01
C ILE A 52 9.39 -4.01 0.98
N ILE A 53 10.62 -4.51 0.98
CA ILE A 53 11.03 -5.60 0.08
C ILE A 53 10.20 -6.86 0.35
N ASN A 54 9.99 -7.21 1.62
CA ASN A 54 9.16 -8.35 2.00
C ASN A 54 7.71 -8.18 1.51
N GLU A 55 7.10 -7.01 1.68
CA GLU A 55 5.74 -6.75 1.20
C GLU A 55 5.65 -6.80 -0.33
N ILE A 56 6.64 -6.27 -1.06
CA ILE A 56 6.73 -6.38 -2.52
C ILE A 56 6.81 -7.85 -2.97
N GLN A 57 7.66 -8.65 -2.32
CA GLN A 57 7.86 -10.06 -2.69
C GLN A 57 6.65 -10.95 -2.39
N ASN A 58 5.90 -10.62 -1.34
CA ASN A 58 4.73 -11.40 -0.91
C ASN A 58 3.41 -10.89 -1.50
N ALA A 59 3.40 -9.72 -2.13
CA ALA A 59 2.22 -9.17 -2.76
C ALA A 59 1.86 -9.93 -4.05
N SER A 60 0.57 -10.23 -4.20
CA SER A 60 0.00 -10.70 -5.46
C SER A 60 -0.29 -9.53 -6.41
N ILE A 61 -0.54 -8.34 -5.85
CA ILE A 61 -0.83 -7.11 -6.59
C ILE A 61 -0.08 -5.96 -5.91
N ILE A 62 0.55 -5.10 -6.71
CA ILE A 62 1.20 -3.87 -6.22
C ILE A 62 0.52 -2.67 -6.87
N ILE A 63 0.05 -1.73 -6.05
CA ILE A 63 -0.57 -0.47 -6.48
C ILE A 63 0.37 0.69 -6.14
N VAL A 64 0.71 1.51 -7.13
CA VAL A 64 1.61 2.66 -6.94
C VAL A 64 0.94 3.93 -7.44
N ASP A 65 0.72 4.89 -6.53
CA ASP A 65 0.26 6.24 -6.88
C ASP A 65 1.44 7.15 -7.24
N ILE A 66 1.57 7.44 -8.54
CA ILE A 66 2.61 8.32 -9.12
C ILE A 66 2.07 9.71 -9.50
N SER A 67 0.86 10.07 -9.06
CA SER A 67 0.12 11.26 -9.52
C SER A 67 0.78 12.60 -9.18
N LYS A 68 1.69 12.63 -8.21
CA LYS A 68 2.63 13.74 -8.00
C LYS A 68 4.05 13.20 -8.04
N LYS A 69 5.02 14.08 -8.39
CA LYS A 69 6.45 13.84 -8.13
C LYS A 69 6.62 13.56 -6.65
N SER A 70 6.61 12.28 -6.34
CA SER A 70 6.62 11.79 -4.99
C SER A 70 8.03 11.91 -4.46
N LYS A 71 8.20 12.44 -3.25
CA LYS A 71 9.18 11.84 -2.34
C LYS A 71 8.59 10.50 -1.88
N CYS A 72 8.38 9.56 -2.82
CA CYS A 72 8.11 8.19 -2.44
C CYS A 72 9.45 7.71 -1.95
N VAL A 73 9.53 7.47 -0.66
CA VAL A 73 10.68 6.82 -0.04
C VAL A 73 10.55 5.35 -0.43
N LEU A 74 11.03 5.03 -1.64
CA LEU A 74 11.61 3.72 -1.90
C LEU A 74 13.11 3.85 -1.62
#